data_AF-A0A480ABL6-F1
#
_entry.id   AF-A0A480ABL6-F1
#
_cell.length_a   1.000
_cell.length_b   1.000
_cell.length_c   1.000
_cell.angle_alpha   90.00
_cell.angle_beta   90.00
_cell.angle_gamma   90.00
#
_symmetry.space_group_name_H-M   'P 1'
#
loop_
_entity.id
_entity.type
_entity.pdbx_description
1 polymer ?
#
loop_
_entity_poly.entity_id
_entity_poly.type
_entity_poly.pdbx_seq_one_letter_code
_entity_poly.pdbx_strand_id
1 'polypeptide(L)' 'MLHSNCKRDSFPWKRGETTASAGELMAFNGLTAEALTKRAIELVH' A
#
# COMPACT_ATOMS: atom_id res chain seq x y z
N MET A 1 -24.58 -9.13 -4.94
CA MET A 1 -23.37 -8.28 -5.04
C MET A 1 -22.18 -9.18 -5.37
N LEU A 2 -21.52 -8.96 -6.52
CA LEU A 2 -20.39 -9.75 -7.02
C LEU A 2 -19.06 -9.33 -6.35
N HIS A 3 -18.98 -9.35 -5.02
CA HIS A 3 -17.72 -9.07 -4.34
C HIS A 3 -17.02 -10.38 -3.99
N SER A 4 -15.75 -10.50 -4.39
CA SER A 4 -14.92 -11.65 -4.07
C SER A 4 -14.67 -11.72 -2.56
N ASN A 5 -14.97 -12.86 -1.94
CA ASN A 5 -14.77 -13.11 -0.50
C ASN A 5 -13.30 -13.29 -0.08
N CYS A 6 -12.35 -13.14 -1.01
CA CYS A 6 -10.93 -13.18 -0.67
C CYS A 6 -10.58 -12.04 0.29
N LYS A 7 -9.97 -12.38 1.43
CA LYS A 7 -9.43 -11.40 2.39
C LYS A 7 -8.25 -10.69 1.73
N ARG A 8 -8.47 -9.45 1.28
CA ARG A 8 -7.44 -8.61 0.69
C ARG A 8 -6.89 -7.68 1.73
N ASP A 9 -5.58 -7.51 1.70
CA ASP A 9 -4.97 -6.37 2.34
C ASP A 9 -4.98 -5.17 1.39
N SER A 10 -5.13 -3.97 1.93
CA SER A 10 -5.30 -2.74 1.15
C SER A 10 -4.36 -1.65 1.63
N PHE A 11 -3.69 -0.97 0.70
CA PHE A 11 -2.86 0.18 0.98
C PHE A 11 -3.65 1.47 0.67
N PRO A 12 -4.08 2.24 1.68
CA PRO A 12 -4.84 3.45 1.45
C PRO A 12 -3.94 4.66 1.15
N TRP A 13 -4.45 5.58 0.33
CA TRP A 13 -3.84 6.89 0.17
C TRP A 13 -4.13 7.77 1.39
N LYS A 14 -3.06 8.20 2.07
CA LYS A 14 -3.10 9.18 3.15
C LYS A 14 -3.17 10.58 2.56
N ARG A 15 -4.11 11.38 3.05
CA ARG A 15 -4.20 12.80 2.67
C ARG A 15 -3.18 13.61 3.47
N GLY A 16 -2.71 14.72 2.91
CA GLY A 16 -1.95 15.72 3.67
C GLY A 16 -0.70 16.26 2.99
N GLU A 17 -0.15 15.56 2.01
CA GLU A 17 1.02 16.01 1.26
C GLU A 17 0.68 16.21 -0.22
N THR A 18 1.12 17.33 -0.79
CA THR A 18 0.79 17.73 -2.18
C THR A 18 1.98 18.30 -2.94
N THR A 19 3.10 18.57 -2.26
CA THR A 19 4.28 19.23 -2.83
C THR A 19 5.50 18.33 -2.93
N ALA A 20 5.49 17.20 -2.22
CA ALA A 20 6.57 16.23 -2.25
C ALA A 20 6.73 15.55 -3.63
N SER A 21 7.94 15.07 -3.91
CA SER A 21 8.21 14.28 -5.11
C SER A 21 7.44 12.96 -5.11
N ALA A 22 7.32 12.32 -6.28
CA ALA A 22 6.62 11.05 -6.39
C ALA A 22 7.17 9.97 -5.42
N GLY A 23 8.50 9.87 -5.28
CA GLY A 23 9.12 8.90 -4.38
C GLY A 23 8.76 9.15 -2.90
N GLU A 24 8.79 10.41 -2.48
CA GLU A 24 8.42 10.82 -1.12
C GLU A 24 6.94 10.61 -0.85
N LEU A 25 6.06 10.92 -1.81
CA LEU A 25 4.63 10.63 -1.71
C LEU A 25 4.36 9.13 -1.57
N MET A 26 5.02 8.30 -2.38
CA MET A 26 4.87 6.85 -2.28
C MET A 26 5.36 6.33 -0.91
N ALA A 27 6.49 6.84 -0.42
CA ALA A 27 7.00 6.51 0.90
C ALA A 27 6.05 6.94 2.03
N PHE A 28 5.50 8.16 1.96
CA PHE A 28 4.51 8.66 2.92
C PHE A 28 3.27 7.76 3.01
N ASN A 29 2.82 7.26 1.85
CA ASN A 29 1.70 6.35 1.72
C ASN A 29 2.04 4.89 2.06
N GLY A 30 3.30 4.56 2.39
CA GLY A 30 3.73 3.20 2.66
C GLY A 30 3.77 2.31 1.40
N LEU A 31 3.79 2.91 0.22
CA LEU A 31 3.83 2.26 -1.09
C LEU A 31 5.27 2.11 -1.60
N THR A 32 6.17 1.63 -0.73
CA THR A 32 7.57 1.35 -1.10
C THR A 32 7.75 -0.11 -1.51
N ALA A 33 8.76 -0.39 -2.32
CA ALA A 33 9.09 -1.77 -2.73
C ALA A 33 9.32 -2.68 -1.51
N GLU A 34 10.00 -2.16 -0.48
CA GLU A 34 10.25 -2.89 0.77
C GLU A 34 8.95 -3.20 1.52
N ALA A 35 8.08 -2.21 1.71
CA ALA A 35 6.81 -2.38 2.44
C ALA A 35 5.88 -3.36 1.72
N LEU A 36 5.77 -3.24 0.39
CA LEU A 36 4.94 -4.13 -0.42
C LEU A 36 5.49 -5.57 -0.40
N THR A 37 6.79 -5.75 -0.58
CA THR A 37 7.43 -7.08 -0.58
C THR A 37 7.27 -7.76 0.77
N LYS A 38 7.57 -7.04 1.86
CA LYS A 38 7.39 -7.55 3.22
C LYS A 38 5.95 -8.01 3.44
N ARG A 39 4.97 -7.18 3.05
CA ARG A 39 3.56 -7.50 3.29
C ARG A 39 3.07 -8.66 2.43
N ALA A 40 3.53 -8.77 1.19
CA ALA A 40 3.22 -9.90 0.33
C ALA A 40 3.72 -11.23 0.94
N ILE A 41 4.92 -11.25 1.50
CA ILE A 41 5.48 -12.42 2.18
C ILE A 41 4.64 -12.79 3.40
N GLU A 42 4.30 -11.82 4.26
CA GLU A 42 3.47 -12.02 5.46
C GLU A 42 2.04 -12.55 5.18
N LEU A 43 1.53 -12.38 3.96
CA LEU A 43 0.19 -12.85 3.58
C LEU A 43 0.18 -14.27 3.01
N VAL A 44 1.33 -14.78 2.58
CA VAL A 44 1.45 -16.08 1.89
C VAL A 44 2.20 -17.12 2.73
N HIS A 45 3.07 -16.69 3.64
CA HIS A 45 3.85 -17.55 4.54
C HIS A 45 3.35 -17.45 5.98
#